data_AF-A0A7X5I668-F1
#
_entry.id   AF-A0A7X5I668-F1
#
_cell.length_a   1.000
_cell.length_b   1.000
_cell.length_c   1.000
_cell.angle_alpha   90.00
_cell.angle_beta   90.00
_cell.angle_gamma   90.00
#
_symmetry.space_group_name_H-M   'P 1'
#
loop_
_entity.id
_entity.type
_entity.pdbx_description
1 polymer ?
#
loop_
_entity_poly.entity_id
_entity_poly.type
_entity_poly.pdbx_seq_one_letter_code
_entity_poly.pdbx_strand_id
1 'polypeptide(L)'
;MNNVDFYKINENKGGCNMEYFEKKITYLRGLCDGSGYPQDSKEGKIFHGILDVLDDIAFMLESYMEDDDDFDEMLYDDSEEPSYLYSFICPNCGNEIEVDEQTMENEQEIVCPECSNTIPVGTADVDELKF
;
A
#
# COMPACT_ATOMS: atom_id res chain seq x y z
N MET A 1 -14.17 -17.42 -5.07
CA MET A 1 -13.68 -17.22 -3.69
C MET A 1 -12.59 -16.17 -3.81
N ASN A 2 -12.89 -14.98 -3.32
CA ASN A 2 -12.12 -13.77 -3.60
C ASN A 2 -10.77 -13.88 -2.87
N ASN A 3 -9.67 -13.74 -3.63
CA ASN A 3 -8.33 -13.61 -3.08
C ASN A 3 -8.29 -12.33 -2.25
N VAL A 4 -7.95 -12.46 -0.97
CA VAL A 4 -7.59 -11.33 -0.12
C VAL A 4 -6.12 -11.06 -0.43
N ASP A 5 -5.83 -9.93 -1.08
CA ASP A 5 -4.46 -9.53 -1.37
C ASP A 5 -3.80 -9.05 -0.07
N PHE A 6 -2.80 -9.79 0.39
CA PHE A 6 -2.02 -9.46 1.58
C PHE A 6 -0.83 -8.59 1.18
N TYR A 7 -0.70 -7.42 1.80
CA TYR A 7 0.49 -6.57 1.67
C TYR A 7 1.12 -6.35 3.04
N LYS A 8 2.42 -6.66 3.13
CA LYS A 8 3.25 -6.39 4.31
C LYS A 8 3.75 -4.94 4.20
N ILE A 9 3.33 -4.08 5.13
CA ILE A 9 3.75 -2.67 5.18
C ILE A 9 4.81 -2.57 6.28
N ASN A 10 6.01 -2.10 5.91
CA ASN A 10 7.12 -1.87 6.83
C ASN A 10 7.22 -0.35 7.06
N GLU A 11 6.95 0.11 8.27
CA GLU A 11 7.03 1.54 8.62
C GLU A 11 8.47 2.04 8.74
N ASN A 12 9.43 1.13 8.98
CA ASN A 12 10.87 1.42 9.07
C ASN A 12 11.62 1.25 7.73
N LYS A 13 10.88 1.20 6.61
CA LYS A 13 11.42 1.50 5.29
C LYS A 13 10.91 2.86 4.86
N GLY A 14 11.58 3.90 5.36
CA GLY A 14 11.50 5.27 4.84
C GLY A 14 11.99 5.41 3.39
N GLY A 15 12.40 4.32 2.73
CA GLY A 15 12.50 4.26 1.29
C GLY A 15 11.12 4.34 0.67
N CYS A 16 10.75 5.53 0.21
CA CYS A 16 9.61 5.75 -0.67
C CYS A 16 9.73 4.74 -1.82
N ASN A 17 8.97 3.65 -1.74
CA ASN A 17 9.15 2.52 -2.65
C ASN A 17 8.72 3.04 -4.02
N MET A 18 9.65 3.41 -4.92
CA MET A 18 9.31 3.99 -6.23
C MET A 18 8.31 3.11 -6.98
N GLU A 19 8.42 1.79 -6.78
CA GLU A 19 7.47 0.80 -7.24
C GLU A 19 6.01 1.13 -6.83
N TYR A 20 5.77 1.72 -5.65
CA TYR A 20 4.47 2.18 -5.19
C TYR A 20 3.94 3.36 -6.02
N PHE A 21 4.74 4.42 -6.20
CA PHE A 21 4.32 5.60 -6.97
C PHE A 21 4.14 5.24 -8.44
N GLU A 22 5.06 4.49 -9.03
CA GLU A 22 4.95 3.98 -10.39
C GLU A 22 3.70 3.12 -10.59
N LYS A 23 3.41 2.19 -9.67
CA LYS A 23 2.18 1.37 -9.73
C LYS A 23 0.93 2.23 -9.65
N LYS A 24 0.89 3.23 -8.77
CA LYS A 24 -0.26 4.14 -8.63
C LYS A 24 -0.44 5.02 -9.86
N ILE A 25 0.63 5.60 -10.41
CA ILE A 25 0.56 6.43 -11.62
C ILE A 25 0.17 5.58 -12.83
N THR A 26 0.74 4.37 -12.97
CA THR A 26 0.36 3.41 -14.02
C THR A 26 -1.11 3.00 -13.92
N TYR A 27 -1.60 2.75 -12.71
CA TYR A 27 -3.03 2.46 -12.48
C TYR A 27 -3.92 3.63 -12.91
N LEU A 28 -3.57 4.87 -12.52
CA LEU A 28 -4.32 6.07 -12.92
C LEU A 28 -4.28 6.31 -14.43
N ARG A 29 -3.15 6.04 -15.09
CA ARG A 29 -3.00 6.10 -16.55
C ARG A 29 -3.93 5.10 -17.23
N GLY A 30 -3.97 3.85 -16.75
CA GLY A 30 -4.91 2.83 -17.22
C GLY A 30 -6.38 3.20 -17.00
N LEU A 31 -6.71 3.85 -15.87
CA LEU A 31 -8.06 4.39 -15.64
C LEU A 31 -8.40 5.52 -16.61
N CYS A 32 -7.47 6.42 -16.90
CA CYS A 32 -7.68 7.51 -17.87
C CYS A 32 -7.97 6.95 -19.27
N ASP A 33 -7.20 5.93 -19.68
CA ASP A 33 -7.38 5.25 -20.96
C ASP A 33 -8.73 4.48 -21.02
N GLY A 34 -9.15 3.86 -19.91
CA GLY A 34 -10.39 3.09 -19.81
C GLY A 34 -11.67 3.90 -19.60
N SER A 35 -11.55 5.15 -19.12
CA SER A 35 -12.71 5.99 -18.76
C SER A 35 -13.24 6.85 -19.91
N GLY A 36 -12.67 6.70 -21.12
CA GLY A 36 -13.14 7.42 -22.31
C GLY A 36 -12.63 8.86 -22.39
N TYR A 37 -11.45 9.16 -21.82
CA TYR A 37 -10.76 10.44 -21.95
C TYR A 37 -9.57 10.32 -22.92
N PRO A 38 -9.81 10.27 -24.24
CA PRO A 38 -8.73 10.14 -25.20
C PRO A 38 -7.79 11.35 -25.10
N GLN A 39 -6.49 11.15 -25.33
CA GLN A 39 -5.45 12.16 -25.18
C GLN A 39 -5.67 13.45 -25.97
N ASP A 40 -6.49 13.41 -27.02
CA ASP A 40 -6.81 14.56 -27.87
C ASP A 40 -7.99 15.40 -27.35
N SER A 41 -8.79 14.87 -26.42
CA SER A 41 -9.87 15.59 -25.74
C SER A 41 -9.32 16.69 -24.82
N LYS A 42 -10.17 17.66 -24.47
CA LYS A 42 -9.76 18.77 -23.58
C LYS A 42 -9.40 18.24 -22.20
N GLU A 43 -10.20 17.28 -21.71
CA GLU A 43 -10.06 16.61 -20.43
C GLU A 43 -8.86 15.65 -20.45
N GLY A 44 -8.70 14.87 -21.53
CA GLY A 44 -7.57 13.95 -21.70
C GLY A 44 -6.23 14.67 -21.68
N LYS A 45 -6.10 15.83 -22.31
CA LYS A 45 -4.88 16.65 -22.24
C LYS A 45 -4.55 17.10 -20.81
N ILE A 46 -5.56 17.43 -20.01
CA ILE A 46 -5.37 17.83 -18.61
C ILE A 46 -4.95 16.62 -17.78
N PHE A 47 -5.67 15.49 -17.88
CA PHE A 47 -5.37 14.30 -17.08
C PHE A 47 -4.01 13.71 -17.41
N HIS A 48 -3.66 13.58 -18.70
CA HIS A 48 -2.35 13.09 -19.10
C HIS A 48 -1.24 14.07 -18.69
N GLY A 49 -1.47 15.38 -18.82
CA GLY A 49 -0.52 16.37 -18.31
C GLY A 49 -0.32 16.29 -16.79
N ILE A 50 -1.36 15.99 -16.01
CA ILE A 50 -1.24 15.75 -14.56
C ILE A 50 -0.43 14.48 -14.29
N LEU A 51 -0.69 13.40 -15.03
CA LEU A 51 0.06 12.14 -14.89
C LEU A 51 1.55 12.33 -15.20
N ASP A 52 1.88 13.10 -16.23
CA ASP A 52 3.27 13.40 -16.59
C ASP A 52 3.97 14.22 -15.49
N VAL A 53 3.27 15.20 -14.89
CA VAL A 53 3.82 15.95 -13.73
C VAL A 53 3.99 15.05 -12.50
N LEU A 54 3.11 14.07 -12.28
CA LEU A 54 3.25 13.10 -11.19
C LEU A 54 4.45 12.16 -11.42
N ASP A 55 4.69 11.74 -12.67
CA ASP A 55 5.89 10.98 -13.05
C ASP A 55 7.16 11.81 -12.77
N ASP A 56 7.18 13.10 -13.14
CA ASP A 56 8.31 14.00 -12.87
C ASP A 56 8.56 14.21 -11.37
N ILE A 57 7.49 14.32 -10.56
CA ILE A 57 7.60 14.45 -9.11
C ILE A 57 8.15 13.16 -8.49
N ALA A 58 7.70 11.99 -8.96
CA ALA A 58 8.20 10.71 -8.48
C ALA A 58 9.70 10.57 -8.78
N PHE A 59 10.13 10.88 -10.00
CA PHE A 59 11.54 10.86 -10.38
C PHE A 59 12.40 11.87 -9.60
N MET A 60 11.87 13.06 -9.34
CA MET A 60 12.55 14.05 -8.52
C MET A 60 12.73 13.54 -7.09
N LEU A 61 11.69 12.98 -6.47
CA LEU A 61 11.77 12.42 -5.12
C LEU A 61 12.81 11.29 -5.03
N GLU A 62 12.90 10.43 -6.04
CA GLU A 62 13.94 9.41 -6.13
C GLU A 62 15.34 10.03 -6.11
N SER A 63 15.60 11.01 -6.96
CA SER A 63 16.91 11.69 -7.03
C SER A 63 17.27 12.39 -5.71
N TYR A 64 16.29 13.00 -5.03
CA TYR A 64 16.51 13.65 -3.72
C TYR A 64 16.76 12.64 -2.59
N MET A 65 16.20 11.44 -2.66
CA MET A 65 16.43 10.39 -1.65
C MET A 65 17.73 9.62 -1.89
N GLU A 66 18.19 9.52 -3.13
CA GLU A 66 19.49 8.90 -3.48
C GLU A 66 20.69 9.80 -3.12
N ASP A 67 20.53 11.13 -3.14
CA ASP A 67 21.61 12.08 -2.83
C ASP A 67 21.81 12.31 -1.31
N ASP A 68 20.91 11.81 -0.47
CA ASP A 68 20.90 11.98 1.00
C ASP A 68 21.18 10.64 1.72
N ASP A 69 22.30 9.97 1.37
CA ASP A 69 22.83 8.81 2.12
C ASP A 69 23.02 9.11 3.63
N ASP A 70 23.09 10.39 4.02
CA ASP A 70 23.22 10.86 5.40
C ASP A 70 21.85 11.08 6.12
N PHE A 71 20.73 11.06 5.40
CA PHE A 71 19.40 11.27 6.00
C PHE A 71 18.80 9.97 6.57
N ASP A 72 19.19 8.83 6.00
CA ASP A 72 18.84 7.51 6.52
C ASP A 72 19.50 7.30 7.91
N GLU A 73 20.75 7.74 8.12
CA GLU A 73 21.45 7.61 9.43
C GLU A 73 20.85 8.52 10.53
N MET A 74 20.10 9.57 10.19
CA MET A 74 19.47 10.44 11.19
C MET A 74 18.08 9.97 11.65
N LEU A 75 17.50 8.96 10.97
CA LEU A 75 16.21 8.33 11.30
C LEU A 75 16.35 6.85 11.72
N TYR A 76 17.47 6.18 11.45
CA TYR A 76 17.80 4.91 12.08
C TYR A 76 18.32 5.13 13.50
N ASP A 77 17.42 5.17 14.48
CA ASP A 77 17.81 4.64 15.78
C ASP A 77 17.93 3.11 15.64
N ASP A 78 19.15 2.60 15.50
CA ASP A 78 19.50 1.15 15.54
C ASP A 78 19.05 0.47 16.86
N SER A 79 18.38 1.19 17.75
CA SER A 79 17.77 0.68 18.98
C SER A 79 16.29 0.28 18.85
N GLU A 80 15.57 0.65 17.77
CA GLU A 80 14.15 0.30 17.60
C GLU A 80 13.93 -0.82 16.57
N GLU A 81 13.37 -1.94 17.02
CA GLU A 81 13.01 -3.08 16.17
C GLU A 81 11.98 -2.67 15.10
N PRO A 82 12.07 -3.20 13.86
CA PRO A 82 11.12 -2.87 12.79
C PRO A 82 9.68 -3.23 13.17
N SER A 83 8.79 -2.23 13.26
CA SER A 83 7.34 -2.44 13.41
C SER A 83 6.72 -2.81 12.05
N TYR A 84 6.03 -3.95 12.01
CA TYR A 84 5.28 -4.40 10.84
C TYR A 84 3.77 -4.24 11.06
N LEU A 85 3.09 -3.67 10.07
CA LEU A 85 1.62 -3.59 10.01
C LEU A 85 1.09 -4.42 8.84
N TYR A 86 -0.06 -5.05 9.06
CA TYR A 86 -0.79 -5.84 8.09
C TYR A 86 -2.11 -5.14 7.76
N SER A 87 -2.38 -4.93 6.47
CA SER A 87 -3.62 -4.29 6.01
C SER A 87 -4.62 -5.32 5.48
N PHE A 88 -5.88 -5.16 5.88
CA PHE A 88 -7.02 -6.00 5.54
C PHE A 88 -8.17 -5.18 4.98
N ILE A 89 -8.79 -5.65 3.89
CA ILE A 89 -10.02 -5.05 3.38
C ILE A 89 -11.22 -5.77 4.01
N CYS A 90 -12.04 -5.03 4.75
CA CYS A 90 -13.26 -5.56 5.36
C CYS A 90 -14.22 -6.07 4.27
N PRO A 91 -14.65 -7.35 4.30
CA PRO A 91 -15.54 -7.90 3.28
C PRO A 91 -16.97 -7.34 3.34
N ASN A 92 -17.37 -6.74 4.46
CA ASN A 92 -18.72 -6.23 4.66
C ASN A 92 -18.89 -4.78 4.20
N CYS A 93 -17.90 -3.91 4.45
CA CYS A 93 -18.01 -2.49 4.15
C CYS A 93 -16.92 -1.95 3.21
N GLY A 94 -15.89 -2.74 2.90
CA GLY A 94 -14.78 -2.34 2.05
C GLY A 94 -13.76 -1.42 2.73
N ASN A 95 -13.89 -1.14 4.03
CA ASN A 95 -12.93 -0.34 4.78
C ASN A 95 -11.58 -1.07 4.92
N GLU A 96 -10.49 -0.33 4.83
CA GLU A 96 -9.13 -0.81 5.09
C GLU A 96 -8.85 -0.80 6.60
N ILE A 97 -8.31 -1.90 7.12
CA ILE A 97 -8.02 -2.10 8.54
C ILE A 97 -6.56 -2.50 8.67
N GLU A 98 -5.81 -1.72 9.42
CA GLU A 98 -4.40 -1.98 9.72
C GLU A 98 -4.29 -2.61 11.12
N VAL A 99 -3.54 -3.69 11.23
CA VAL A 99 -3.27 -4.40 12.49
C VAL A 99 -1.79 -4.67 12.65
N ASP A 100 -1.30 -4.64 13.89
CA ASP A 100 0.09 -4.93 14.20
C ASP A 100 0.42 -6.43 14.21
N GLU A 101 1.71 -6.74 14.21
CA GLU A 101 2.22 -8.11 14.27
C GLU A 101 1.74 -8.86 15.51
N GLN A 102 1.62 -8.20 16.66
CA GLN A 102 1.13 -8.83 17.88
C GLN A 102 -0.34 -9.25 17.75
N THR A 103 -1.17 -8.43 17.15
CA THR A 103 -2.59 -8.72 16.89
C THR A 103 -2.70 -9.89 15.92
N MET A 104 -1.87 -9.93 14.88
CA MET A 104 -1.84 -11.04 13.92
C MET A 104 -1.42 -12.37 14.53
N GLU A 105 -0.48 -12.36 15.47
CA GLU A 105 0.00 -13.59 16.12
C GLU A 105 -0.89 -14.05 17.27
N ASN A 106 -1.48 -13.11 18.02
CA ASN A 106 -2.21 -13.42 19.26
C ASN A 106 -3.72 -13.50 19.07
N GLU A 107 -4.28 -12.84 18.05
CA GLU A 107 -5.71 -12.79 17.81
C GLU A 107 -6.12 -13.61 16.59
N GLN A 108 -7.24 -14.32 16.71
CA GLN A 108 -7.81 -15.10 15.59
C GLN A 108 -8.85 -14.29 14.82
N GLU A 109 -9.40 -13.25 15.43
CA GLU A 109 -10.50 -12.44 14.91
C GLU A 109 -10.30 -10.96 15.25
N ILE A 110 -10.45 -10.09 14.26
CA ILE A 110 -10.42 -8.62 14.45
C ILE A 110 -11.81 -8.04 14.17
N VAL A 111 -12.11 -6.89 14.76
CA VAL A 111 -13.39 -6.20 14.58
C VAL A 111 -13.19 -5.00 13.67
N CYS A 112 -13.96 -4.93 12.59
CA CYS A 112 -13.97 -3.76 11.72
C CYS A 112 -14.52 -2.54 12.47
N PRO A 113 -13.79 -1.41 12.54
CA PRO A 113 -14.22 -0.21 13.26
C PRO A 113 -15.46 0.45 12.63
N GLU A 114 -15.62 0.34 11.31
CA GLU A 114 -16.69 1.04 10.56
C GLU A 114 -18.04 0.32 10.59
N CYS A 115 -18.05 -1.00 10.54
CA CYS A 115 -19.30 -1.78 10.45
C CYS A 115 -19.47 -2.82 11.57
N SER A 116 -18.52 -2.88 12.50
CA SER A 116 -18.49 -3.85 13.60
C SER A 116 -18.51 -5.32 13.15
N ASN A 117 -18.15 -5.59 11.88
CA ASN A 117 -18.05 -6.95 11.36
C ASN A 117 -16.77 -7.60 11.86
N THR A 118 -16.88 -8.82 12.39
CA THR A 118 -15.75 -9.64 12.80
C THR A 118 -15.10 -10.33 11.59
N ILE A 119 -13.78 -10.27 11.50
CA ILE A 119 -12.96 -10.78 10.40
C ILE A 119 -11.93 -11.75 10.98
N PRO A 120 -11.84 -13.00 10.49
CA PRO A 120 -10.80 -13.93 10.91
C PRO A 120 -9.43 -13.52 10.33
N VAL A 121 -8.40 -13.42 11.17
CA VAL A 121 -7.05 -12.97 10.79
C VAL A 121 -5.92 -13.98 11.07
N GLY A 122 -6.23 -15.10 11.73
CA GLY A 122 -5.28 -16.20 11.95
C GLY A 122 -5.56 -17.43 11.07
N THR A 123 -4.51 -18.19 10.74
CA THR A 123 -4.69 -19.58 10.29
C THR A 123 -4.93 -20.46 11.51
N ALA A 124 -6.10 -21.10 11.61
CA ALA A 124 -6.22 -22.28 12.45
C ALA A 124 -5.25 -23.33 11.89
N ASP A 125 -4.19 -23.62 12.65
CA ASP A 125 -3.24 -24.72 12.48
C ASP A 125 -2.89 -25.10 11.03
N VAL A 126 -1.73 -24.63 10.57
CA VAL A 126 -1.08 -25.06 9.31
C VAL A 126 -0.99 -26.60 9.14
N ASP A 127 -1.10 -27.35 10.25
CA ASP A 127 -1.09 -28.81 10.30
C ASP A 127 -2.42 -29.50 9.92
N GLU A 128 -3.55 -28.78 9.80
CA GLU A 128 -4.84 -29.36 9.37
C GLU A 128 -5.18 -29.14 7.88
N LEU A 129 -4.33 -28.44 7.12
CA LEU A 129 -4.47 -28.33 5.67
C LEU A 129 -4.05 -29.64 5.00
N LYS A 130 -4.99 -30.61 4.94
CA LYS A 130 -4.85 -31.78 4.08
C LYS A 130 -5.01 -31.34 2.62
N PHE A 131 -3.90 -31.31 1.90
CA PHE A 131 -3.85 -31.25 0.43
C PHE A 131 -4.45 -32.52 -0.21
#